data_AF-A0AAW9HXE9-F1
#
_entry.id   AF-A0AAW9HXE9-F1
#
_cell.length_a   1.000
_cell.length_b   1.000
_cell.length_c   1.000
_cell.angle_alpha   90.00
_cell.angle_beta   90.00
_cell.angle_gamma   90.00
#
_symmetry.space_group_name_H-M   'P 1'
#
loop_
_entity.id
_entity.type
_entity.pdbx_description
1 polymer ?
#
loop_
_entity_poly.entity_id
_entity_poly.type
_entity_poly.pdbx_seq_one_letter_code
_entity_poly.pdbx_strand_id
1 'polypeptide(L)'
;MKYSGQIHLIKIEEKTFDEIKNIDRESTVVFHYLNESDSNVYALYKNMPQKMKCKFNTLLMRGSDDLNIRNMVIVPLMAKYSVSGHGLFLSYPCPELMHNIEVGHGAVPFKSCGVMDNIPGFAFMPNQYKNVDTYCVSSALDMTLFASFTHVTKDKFLISGIPRTDFLLNSNG
;
A
#
# COMPACT_ATOMS: atom_id res chain seq x y z
N MET A 1 -13.63 -23.43 -4.65
CA MET A 1 -12.89 -23.13 -5.89
C MET A 1 -11.70 -24.06 -5.99
N LYS A 2 -11.64 -24.95 -6.98
CA LYS A 2 -10.43 -25.70 -7.31
C LYS A 2 -9.52 -24.77 -8.08
N TYR A 3 -8.36 -24.40 -7.51
CA TYR A 3 -7.30 -23.77 -8.28
C TYR A 3 -6.75 -24.81 -9.26
N SER A 4 -7.04 -24.66 -10.55
CA SER A 4 -6.23 -25.31 -11.59
C SER A 4 -4.90 -24.57 -11.62
N GLY A 5 -3.95 -24.99 -10.77
CA GLY A 5 -2.68 -24.31 -10.57
C GLY A 5 -1.82 -24.35 -11.82
N GLN A 6 -1.90 -23.31 -12.65
CA GLN A 6 -0.86 -23.02 -13.64
C GLN A 6 0.32 -22.39 -12.91
N ILE A 7 1.49 -23.02 -13.02
CA ILE A 7 2.75 -22.49 -12.49
C ILE A 7 3.25 -21.45 -13.50
N HIS A 8 3.37 -20.19 -13.06
CA HIS A 8 3.97 -19.12 -13.85
C HIS A 8 5.45 -18.97 -13.48
N LEU A 9 6.33 -19.39 -14.38
CA LEU A 9 7.76 -19.11 -14.27
C LEU A 9 8.04 -17.70 -14.77
N ILE A 10 8.53 -16.84 -13.89
CA ILE A 10 8.91 -15.47 -14.23
C ILE A 10 10.42 -15.44 -14.40
N LYS A 11 10.87 -15.30 -15.64
CA LYS A 11 12.30 -15.16 -15.94
C LYS A 11 12.72 -13.73 -15.61
N ILE A 12 13.59 -13.59 -14.63
CA ILE A 12 14.30 -12.33 -14.36
C ILE A 12 15.60 -12.37 -15.15
N GLU A 13 15.83 -11.36 -15.97
CA GLU A 13 17.08 -11.22 -16.73
C GLU A 13 18.25 -11.00 -15.77
N GLU A 14 19.42 -11.56 -16.09
CA GLU A 14 20.63 -11.46 -15.27
C GLU A 14 20.97 -10.00 -14.93
N LYS A 15 20.90 -9.12 -15.93
CA LYS A 15 21.08 -7.67 -15.74
C LYS A 15 20.12 -7.08 -14.70
N THR A 16 18.83 -7.44 -14.77
CA THR A 16 17.84 -6.96 -13.79
C THR A 16 18.10 -7.52 -12.41
N PHE A 17 18.54 -8.78 -12.31
CA PHE A 17 18.89 -9.38 -11.02
C PHE A 17 20.11 -8.67 -10.40
N ASP A 18 21.13 -8.35 -11.19
CA ASP A 18 22.29 -7.59 -10.74
C ASP A 18 21.91 -6.17 -10.32
N GLU A 19 21.02 -5.51 -11.05
CA GLU A 19 20.47 -4.20 -10.66
C GLU A 19 19.77 -4.29 -9.29
N ILE A 20 18.88 -5.26 -9.09
CA ILE A 20 18.16 -5.46 -7.82
C ILE A 20 19.13 -5.72 -6.66
N LYS A 21 20.16 -6.55 -6.89
CA LYS A 21 21.15 -6.90 -5.86
C LYS A 21 21.94 -5.70 -5.34
N ASN A 22 22.11 -4.68 -6.18
CA ASN A 22 22.86 -3.47 -5.83
C ASN A 22 21.99 -2.38 -5.20
N ILE A 23 20.67 -2.57 -5.12
CA ILE A 23 19.77 -1.61 -4.47
C ILE A 23 19.85 -1.78 -2.96
N ASP A 24 19.97 -0.66 -2.25
CA ASP A 24 19.78 -0.64 -0.80
C ASP A 24 18.31 -0.83 -0.47
N ARG A 25 17.90 -2.09 -0.36
CA ARG A 25 16.53 -2.48 -0.07
C ARG A 25 16.03 -1.89 1.25
N GLU A 26 16.89 -1.80 2.26
CA GLU A 26 16.51 -1.38 3.62
C GLU A 26 16.08 0.09 3.70
N SER A 27 16.59 0.93 2.79
CA SER A 27 16.21 2.34 2.66
C SER A 27 15.27 2.61 1.49
N THR A 28 14.83 1.59 0.74
CA THR A 28 13.95 1.77 -0.41
C THR A 28 12.47 1.65 -0.03
N VAL A 29 11.69 2.66 -0.46
CA VAL A 29 10.24 2.78 -0.24
C VAL A 29 9.54 2.90 -1.58
N VAL A 30 8.56 2.04 -1.84
CA VAL A 30 7.73 2.09 -3.05
C VAL A 30 6.34 2.62 -2.71
N PHE A 31 5.91 3.63 -3.46
CA PHE A 31 4.58 4.22 -3.41
C PHE A 31 3.76 3.75 -4.61
N HIS A 32 2.61 3.16 -4.34
CA HIS A 32 1.71 2.60 -5.35
C HIS A 32 0.55 3.56 -5.61
N TYR A 33 0.61 4.29 -6.74
CA TYR A 33 -0.41 5.26 -7.15
C TYR A 33 -1.22 4.71 -8.33
N LEU A 34 -2.31 3.99 -8.03
CA LEU A 34 -3.12 3.33 -9.05
C LEU A 34 -3.94 4.33 -9.85
N ASN A 35 -4.63 5.23 -9.14
CA ASN A 35 -5.55 6.19 -9.73
C ASN A 35 -5.72 7.43 -8.84
N GLU A 36 -6.53 8.40 -9.28
CA GLU A 36 -6.76 9.66 -8.57
C GLU A 36 -7.35 9.50 -7.15
N SER A 37 -7.95 8.36 -6.83
CA SER A 37 -8.42 8.03 -5.48
C SER A 37 -7.24 7.84 -4.50
N ASP A 38 -6.05 7.47 -4.97
CA ASP A 38 -4.80 7.36 -4.17
C ASP A 38 -4.16 8.72 -3.84
N SER A 39 -4.97 9.77 -3.76
CA SER A 39 -4.56 11.11 -3.35
C SER A 39 -3.73 11.13 -2.05
N ASN A 40 -3.96 10.21 -1.12
CA ASN A 40 -3.15 10.06 0.10
C ASN A 40 -1.72 9.59 -0.19
N VAL A 41 -1.55 8.58 -1.04
CA VAL A 41 -0.23 8.08 -1.46
C VAL A 41 0.53 9.19 -2.16
N TYR A 42 -0.11 9.87 -3.10
CA TYR A 42 0.54 10.94 -3.87
C TYR A 42 0.89 12.15 -3.00
N ALA A 43 0.00 12.54 -2.08
CA ALA A 43 0.27 13.61 -1.14
C ALA A 43 1.46 13.27 -0.23
N LEU A 44 1.52 12.03 0.30
CA LEU A 44 2.63 11.58 1.13
C LEU A 44 3.96 11.60 0.37
N TYR A 45 3.97 11.09 -0.87
CA TYR A 45 5.16 11.11 -1.73
C TYR A 45 5.62 12.54 -2.04
N LYS A 46 4.69 13.40 -2.50
CA LYS A 46 5.00 14.76 -2.94
C LYS A 46 5.45 15.66 -1.80
N ASN A 47 4.72 15.62 -0.69
CA ASN A 47 4.92 16.49 0.47
C ASN A 47 5.91 15.92 1.49
N MET A 48 6.57 14.80 1.18
CA MET A 48 7.57 14.20 2.07
C MET A 48 8.64 15.24 2.47
N PRO A 49 8.93 15.40 3.78
CA PRO A 49 9.96 16.33 4.25
C PRO A 49 11.34 16.02 3.66
N GLN A 50 12.15 17.05 3.40
CA GLN A 50 13.47 16.88 2.78
C GLN A 50 14.38 15.90 3.56
N LYS A 51 14.33 15.95 4.90
CA LYS A 51 15.05 15.02 5.77
C LYS A 51 14.71 13.55 5.47
N MET A 52 13.46 13.27 5.13
CA MET A 52 13.00 11.92 4.79
C MET A 52 13.37 11.56 3.35
N LYS A 53 13.26 12.50 2.40
CA LYS A 53 13.73 12.33 1.01
C LYS A 53 15.23 12.03 0.91
N CYS A 54 16.03 12.57 1.82
CA CYS A 54 17.46 12.26 1.90
C CYS A 54 17.77 10.92 2.59
N LYS A 55 16.84 10.40 3.40
CA LYS A 55 17.02 9.17 4.16
C LYS A 55 16.59 7.92 3.37
N PHE A 56 15.58 8.07 2.52
CA PHE A 56 14.97 6.94 1.81
C PHE A 56 15.08 7.14 0.31
N ASN A 57 15.38 6.05 -0.39
CA ASN A 57 15.22 5.97 -1.83
C ASN A 57 13.74 5.72 -2.15
N THR A 58 13.04 6.73 -2.69
CA THR A 58 11.60 6.65 -2.92
C THR A 58 11.28 6.41 -4.39
N LEU A 59 10.45 5.41 -4.68
CA LEU A 59 9.96 5.10 -6.02
C LEU A 59 8.44 5.29 -6.07
N LEU A 60 7.93 5.87 -7.15
CA LEU A 60 6.50 6.02 -7.39
C LEU A 60 6.10 5.17 -8.59
N MET A 61 5.31 4.13 -8.34
CA MET A 61 4.71 3.28 -9.37
C MET A 61 3.31 3.81 -9.70
N ARG A 62 2.96 3.80 -10.99
CA ARG A 62 1.71 4.39 -11.48
C ARG A 62 0.86 3.37 -12.25
N GLY A 63 -0.43 3.35 -11.95
CA GLY A 63 -1.43 2.64 -12.77
C GLY A 63 -1.16 1.14 -12.91
N SER A 64 -1.18 0.66 -14.15
CA SER A 64 -1.06 -0.77 -14.48
C SER A 64 0.30 -1.39 -14.17
N ASP A 65 1.34 -0.59 -13.89
CA ASP A 65 2.67 -1.10 -13.57
C ASP A 65 2.65 -1.96 -12.30
N ASP A 66 1.76 -1.67 -11.36
CA ASP A 66 1.57 -2.46 -10.13
C ASP A 66 0.95 -3.84 -10.40
N LEU A 67 0.20 -3.97 -11.50
CA LEU A 67 -0.46 -5.20 -11.90
C LEU A 67 0.40 -6.04 -12.86
N ASN A 68 1.58 -5.56 -13.22
CA ASN A 68 2.52 -6.32 -14.02
C ASN A 68 3.12 -7.45 -13.19
N ILE A 69 2.94 -8.70 -13.64
CA ILE A 69 3.41 -9.89 -12.92
C ILE A 69 4.92 -9.87 -12.61
N ARG A 70 5.74 -9.25 -13.48
CA ARG A 70 7.18 -9.07 -13.25
C ARG A 70 7.42 -8.14 -12.06
N ASN A 71 6.69 -7.03 -11.98
CA ASN A 71 6.82 -6.06 -10.91
C ASN A 71 6.31 -6.62 -9.58
N MET A 72 5.24 -7.43 -9.58
CA MET A 72 4.76 -8.12 -8.39
C MET A 72 5.83 -9.02 -7.72
N VAL A 73 6.85 -9.46 -8.47
CA VAL A 73 7.98 -10.23 -7.95
C VAL A 73 9.21 -9.36 -7.69
N ILE A 74 9.52 -8.41 -8.57
CA ILE A 74 10.71 -7.57 -8.45
C ILE A 74 10.59 -6.58 -7.28
N VAL A 75 9.43 -5.96 -7.10
CA VAL A 75 9.22 -4.91 -6.08
C VAL A 75 9.52 -5.42 -4.67
N PRO A 76 9.00 -6.59 -4.23
CA PRO A 76 9.36 -7.17 -2.93
C PRO A 76 10.86 -7.44 -2.72
N LEU A 77 11.60 -7.70 -3.80
CA LEU A 77 13.04 -7.95 -3.75
C LEU A 77 13.86 -6.65 -3.71
N MET A 78 13.27 -5.53 -4.15
CA MET A 78 13.93 -4.23 -4.29
C MET A 78 13.66 -3.30 -3.11
N ALA A 79 12.49 -3.41 -2.48
CA ALA A 79 12.04 -2.48 -1.46
C ALA A 79 11.74 -3.17 -0.13
N LYS A 80 12.07 -2.50 0.97
CA LYS A 80 11.63 -2.94 2.31
C LYS A 80 10.24 -2.43 2.63
N TYR A 81 9.86 -1.27 2.12
CA TYR A 81 8.58 -0.64 2.46
C TYR A 81 7.70 -0.48 1.22
N SER A 82 6.42 -0.81 1.37
CA SER A 82 5.39 -0.59 0.36
C SER A 82 4.27 0.27 0.95
N VAL A 83 3.84 1.29 0.19
CA VAL A 83 2.79 2.24 0.59
C VAL A 83 1.68 2.27 -0.46
N SER A 84 0.43 2.01 -0.06
CA SER A 84 -0.75 2.06 -0.95
C SER A 84 -1.97 2.61 -0.23
N GLY A 85 -2.95 3.11 -1.00
CA GLY A 85 -4.28 3.49 -0.53
C GLY A 85 -5.37 2.45 -0.81
N HIS A 86 -5.04 1.35 -1.51
CA HIS A 86 -6.00 0.33 -1.99
C HIS A 86 -5.57 -1.12 -1.71
N GLY A 87 -4.49 -1.34 -0.95
CA GLY A 87 -4.02 -2.68 -0.62
C GLY A 87 -3.60 -3.55 -1.82
N LEU A 88 -3.25 -2.96 -2.97
CA LEU A 88 -2.92 -3.69 -4.20
C LEU A 88 -1.77 -4.70 -4.02
N PHE A 89 -0.71 -4.28 -3.32
CA PHE A 89 0.48 -5.09 -3.07
C PHE A 89 0.21 -6.29 -2.15
N LEU A 90 -0.90 -6.29 -1.40
CA LEU A 90 -1.28 -7.40 -0.52
C LEU A 90 -1.59 -8.68 -1.31
N SER A 91 -1.84 -8.52 -2.62
CA SER A 91 -2.09 -9.59 -3.57
C SER A 91 -0.83 -10.02 -4.34
N TYR A 92 0.35 -9.48 -4.01
CA TYR A 92 1.60 -9.96 -4.57
C TYR A 92 1.84 -11.43 -4.17
N PRO A 93 2.71 -12.16 -4.88
CA PRO A 93 3.04 -13.53 -4.51
C PRO A 93 3.75 -13.66 -3.15
N CYS A 94 4.54 -12.64 -2.76
CA CYS A 94 5.37 -12.62 -1.55
C CYS A 94 5.29 -11.28 -0.79
N PRO A 95 4.09 -10.84 -0.36
CA PRO A 95 3.90 -9.56 0.31
C PRO A 95 4.62 -9.49 1.66
N GLU A 96 4.87 -10.64 2.30
CA GLU A 96 5.61 -10.75 3.57
C GLU A 96 7.09 -10.33 3.47
N LEU A 97 7.63 -10.19 2.26
CA LEU A 97 8.96 -9.65 2.05
C LEU A 97 9.01 -8.12 2.19
N MET A 98 7.89 -7.44 2.39
CA MET A 98 7.84 -6.00 2.59
C MET A 98 7.11 -5.66 3.89
N HIS A 99 7.45 -4.52 4.47
CA HIS A 99 6.64 -3.84 5.46
C HIS A 99 5.58 -3.02 4.75
N ASN A 100 4.35 -3.45 4.89
CA ASN A 100 3.19 -3.06 4.11
C ASN A 100 2.36 -1.98 4.83
N ILE A 101 2.33 -0.78 4.26
CA ILE A 101 1.68 0.40 4.83
C ILE A 101 0.46 0.76 4.00
N GLU A 102 -0.71 0.67 4.63
CA GLU A 102 -1.99 1.10 4.07
C GLU A 102 -2.33 2.50 4.58
N VAL A 103 -2.46 3.47 3.67
CA VAL A 103 -2.81 4.87 3.99
C VAL A 103 -4.27 5.21 3.67
N GLY A 104 -5.01 4.26 3.11
CA GLY A 104 -6.38 4.41 2.64
C GLY A 104 -6.51 5.48 1.56
N HIS A 105 -7.73 5.61 1.04
CA HIS A 105 -8.15 6.73 0.19
C HIS A 105 -9.25 7.59 0.85
N GLY A 106 -9.62 7.26 2.09
CA GLY A 106 -10.69 7.86 2.87
C GLY A 106 -10.25 8.29 4.27
N ALA A 107 -11.12 9.05 4.92
CA ALA A 107 -11.07 9.34 6.34
C ALA A 107 -12.12 8.43 7.00
N VAL A 108 -13.14 9.04 7.60
CA VAL A 108 -14.32 8.39 8.12
C VAL A 108 -15.19 7.82 6.98
N PRO A 109 -15.42 6.50 6.93
CA PRO A 109 -16.34 5.90 5.98
C PRO A 109 -17.79 6.19 6.39
N PHE A 110 -18.56 6.80 5.48
CA PHE A 110 -20.00 7.06 5.64
C PHE A 110 -20.89 6.01 4.99
N LYS A 111 -20.34 5.25 4.05
CA LYS A 111 -21.03 4.15 3.37
C LYS A 111 -20.48 2.84 3.92
N SER A 112 -21.33 1.82 3.95
CA SER A 112 -20.88 0.45 4.18
C SER A 112 -19.77 0.10 3.19
N CYS A 113 -18.70 -0.49 3.71
CA CYS A 113 -17.53 -0.90 2.93
C CYS A 113 -17.12 -2.30 3.38
N GLY A 114 -16.35 -2.99 2.54
CA GLY A 114 -15.75 -4.27 2.88
C GLY A 114 -16.76 -5.35 3.25
N VAL A 115 -16.53 -6.04 4.37
CA VAL A 115 -17.46 -7.09 4.84
C VAL A 115 -18.79 -6.56 5.34
N MET A 116 -18.93 -5.24 5.51
CA MET A 116 -20.21 -4.60 5.85
C MET A 116 -21.01 -4.19 4.61
N ASP A 117 -20.44 -4.28 3.42
CA ASP A 117 -21.13 -3.95 2.17
C ASP A 117 -22.08 -5.09 1.77
N ASN A 118 -23.24 -4.73 1.24
CA ASN A 118 -24.27 -5.67 0.79
C ASN A 118 -24.19 -5.95 -0.72
N ILE A 119 -23.22 -5.35 -1.42
CA ILE A 119 -23.00 -5.54 -2.86
C ILE A 119 -22.16 -6.83 -3.10
N PRO A 120 -22.73 -7.86 -3.74
CA PRO A 120 -22.00 -9.08 -4.05
C PRO A 120 -20.86 -8.80 -5.04
N GLY A 121 -19.65 -9.29 -4.73
CA GLY A 121 -18.50 -9.22 -5.65
C GLY A 121 -17.72 -7.90 -5.65
N PHE A 122 -18.11 -6.91 -4.84
CA PHE A 122 -17.39 -5.64 -4.65
C PHE A 122 -16.82 -5.48 -3.23
N ALA A 123 -16.76 -6.57 -2.47
CA ALA A 123 -16.36 -6.52 -1.06
C ALA A 123 -14.84 -6.56 -0.91
N PHE A 124 -14.30 -5.70 -0.02
CA PHE A 124 -12.97 -5.89 0.55
C PHE A 124 -12.82 -7.35 0.98
N MET A 125 -11.74 -8.01 0.58
CA MET A 125 -11.48 -9.36 1.03
C MET A 125 -10.59 -9.30 2.27
N PRO A 126 -11.05 -9.75 3.45
CA PRO A 126 -10.23 -9.75 4.67
C PRO A 126 -8.87 -10.42 4.51
N ASN A 127 -8.81 -11.45 3.64
CA ASN A 127 -7.57 -12.17 3.33
C ASN A 127 -6.50 -11.30 2.66
N GLN A 128 -6.87 -10.20 1.99
CA GLN A 128 -5.89 -9.25 1.47
C GLN A 128 -5.26 -8.50 2.63
N TYR A 129 -6.07 -7.98 3.55
CA TYR A 129 -5.62 -7.12 4.65
C TYR A 129 -4.83 -7.84 5.76
N LYS A 130 -4.76 -9.18 5.73
CA LYS A 130 -3.93 -9.96 6.67
C LYS A 130 -2.44 -9.54 6.62
N ASN A 131 -1.97 -9.14 5.44
CA ASN A 131 -0.57 -8.80 5.17
C ASN A 131 -0.28 -7.30 5.38
N VAL A 132 -1.26 -6.50 5.82
CA VAL A 132 -0.99 -5.11 6.22
C VAL A 132 -0.19 -5.15 7.53
N ASP A 133 0.93 -4.45 7.59
CA ASP A 133 1.74 -4.31 8.79
C ASP A 133 1.43 -3.01 9.52
N THR A 134 1.02 -1.98 8.79
CA THR A 134 0.61 -0.70 9.36
C THR A 134 -0.57 -0.13 8.59
N TYR A 135 -1.64 0.21 9.29
CA TYR A 135 -2.82 0.88 8.74
C TYR A 135 -2.94 2.28 9.32
N CYS A 136 -2.68 3.30 8.51
CA CYS A 136 -2.76 4.69 8.91
C CYS A 136 -4.22 5.17 8.93
N VAL A 137 -4.61 5.82 10.02
CA VAL A 137 -5.97 6.34 10.23
C VAL A 137 -5.94 7.75 10.80
N SER A 138 -7.05 8.46 10.66
CA SER A 138 -7.18 9.85 11.10
C SER A 138 -7.52 10.00 12.58
N SER A 139 -8.19 9.02 13.19
CA SER A 139 -8.69 9.09 14.56
C SER A 139 -9.01 7.71 15.14
N ALA A 140 -9.34 7.66 16.43
CA ALA A 140 -9.80 6.42 17.08
C ALA A 140 -11.18 5.94 16.57
N LEU A 141 -12.05 6.87 16.14
CA LEU A 141 -13.31 6.52 15.49
C LEU A 141 -13.03 5.81 14.16
N ASP A 142 -12.10 6.39 13.39
CA ASP A 142 -11.68 5.87 12.10
C ASP A 142 -11.09 4.46 12.23
N MET A 143 -10.18 4.27 13.19
CA MET A 143 -9.65 2.95 13.57
C MET A 143 -10.76 1.93 13.85
N THR A 144 -11.78 2.33 14.62
CA THR A 144 -12.87 1.43 15.02
C THR A 144 -13.72 1.01 13.82
N LEU A 145 -14.03 1.95 12.92
CA LEU A 145 -14.76 1.68 11.69
C LEU A 145 -13.92 0.80 10.76
N PHE A 146 -12.68 1.17 10.45
CA PHE A 146 -11.83 0.36 9.58
C PHE A 146 -11.61 -1.06 10.12
N ALA A 147 -11.40 -1.23 11.43
CA ALA A 147 -11.29 -2.55 12.04
C ALA A 147 -12.56 -3.40 11.82
N SER A 148 -13.75 -2.78 11.83
CA SER A 148 -15.01 -3.51 11.67
C SER A 148 -15.25 -4.07 10.27
N PHE A 149 -14.61 -3.52 9.22
CA PHE A 149 -14.79 -4.03 7.85
C PHE A 149 -13.53 -4.56 7.14
N THR A 150 -12.34 -4.41 7.72
CA THR A 150 -11.08 -4.94 7.16
C THR A 150 -10.54 -6.17 7.91
N HIS A 151 -11.00 -6.43 9.14
CA HIS A 151 -10.42 -7.42 10.08
C HIS A 151 -8.94 -7.19 10.43
N VAL A 152 -8.40 -5.98 10.18
CA VAL A 152 -7.09 -5.60 10.68
C VAL A 152 -7.13 -5.49 12.20
N THR A 153 -6.13 -6.06 12.88
CA THR A 153 -6.04 -6.04 14.34
C THR A 153 -5.63 -4.67 14.84
N LYS A 154 -6.13 -4.27 16.02
CA LYS A 154 -5.96 -2.91 16.56
C LYS A 154 -4.49 -2.47 16.70
N ASP A 155 -3.59 -3.41 16.97
CA ASP A 155 -2.15 -3.19 17.11
C ASP A 155 -1.45 -2.76 15.81
N LYS A 156 -2.07 -3.01 14.66
CA LYS A 156 -1.55 -2.60 13.35
C LYS A 156 -1.95 -1.18 12.97
N PHE A 157 -2.86 -0.54 13.70
CA PHE A 157 -3.32 0.81 13.37
C PHE A 157 -2.38 1.88 13.93
N LEU A 158 -2.13 2.91 13.12
CA LEU A 158 -1.39 4.10 13.50
C LEU A 158 -2.28 5.33 13.27
N ILE A 159 -2.58 6.07 14.35
CA ILE A 159 -3.28 7.35 14.23
C ILE A 159 -2.25 8.41 13.80
N SER A 160 -2.22 8.72 12.51
CA SER A 160 -1.25 9.63 11.89
C SER A 160 -1.90 10.85 11.23
N GLY A 161 -3.23 10.90 11.16
CA GLY A 161 -3.90 11.83 10.24
C GLY A 161 -3.90 11.28 8.81
N ILE A 162 -4.28 12.14 7.85
CA ILE A 162 -4.41 11.76 6.44
C ILE A 162 -3.45 12.61 5.61
N PRO A 163 -2.52 12.01 4.83
CA PRO A 163 -1.46 12.77 4.17
C PRO A 163 -1.95 13.93 3.28
N ARG A 164 -3.10 13.78 2.61
CA ARG A 164 -3.66 14.86 1.76
C ARG A 164 -4.16 16.08 2.55
N THR A 165 -4.43 15.91 3.84
CA THR A 165 -4.89 17.00 4.73
C THR A 165 -3.76 17.84 5.29
N ASP A 166 -2.50 17.40 5.16
CA ASP A 166 -1.33 18.19 5.58
C ASP A 166 -1.28 19.55 4.87
N PHE A 167 -1.80 19.65 3.65
CA PHE A 167 -1.92 20.92 2.94
C PHE A 167 -2.80 21.93 3.70
N LEU A 168 -3.84 21.48 4.41
CA LEU A 168 -4.72 22.36 5.20
C LEU A 168 -3.99 22.94 6.43
N LEU A 169 -3.00 22.22 6.95
CA LEU A 169 -2.19 22.67 8.08
C LEU A 169 -1.02 23.56 7.64
N ASN A 170 -0.58 23.42 6.39
CA ASN A 170 0.57 24.12 5.83
C ASN A 170 0.21 25.29 4.89
N SER A 171 -1.06 25.49 4.57
CA SER A 171 -1.54 26.62 3.76
C SER A 171 -2.24 27.65 4.65
N ASN A 172 -2.03 28.94 4.34
CA ASN A 172 -2.61 30.03 5.12
C ASN A 172 -4.05 30.37 4.73
N GLY A 173 -4.74 29.49 3.98
CA GLY A 173 -5.97 29.84 3.26
C GLY A 173 -5.67 30.51 1.93
#